data_AF-A0A258T784-F1
#
_entry.id   AF-A0A258T784-F1
#
_cell.length_a   1.000
_cell.length_b   1.000
_cell.length_c   1.000
_cell.angle_alpha   90.00
_cell.angle_beta   90.00
_cell.angle_gamma   90.00
#
_symmetry.space_group_name_H-M   'P 1'
#
loop_
_entity.id
_entity.type
_entity.pdbx_description
1 polymer ?
#
loop_
_entity_poly.entity_id
_entity_poly.type
_entity_poly.pdbx_seq_one_letter_code
_entity_poly.pdbx_strand_id
1 'polypeptide(L)'
;LELLVPHVPPPQHMLLEARMTAEARKAVLESGEWLTAAQIAEMAGFSTNNPSAQPNKWKKDGIIFAVRHRGIDYFPGYALDPKTGYRPLKALAAVLKVFNGSKDDWGLAYWFASDNSFLSGKRPQDLLVEQSQRVIAAAEDERQGVTHG
;
A
#
# COMPACT_ATOMS: atom_id res chain seq x y z
N LEU A 1 17.73 -14.94 -42.90
CA LEU A 1 18.11 -15.90 -41.84
C LEU A 1 17.75 -15.27 -40.51
N GLU A 2 16.51 -15.46 -40.05
CA GLU A 2 16.13 -15.11 -38.69
C GLU A 2 16.92 -16.02 -37.75
N LEU A 3 17.83 -15.43 -36.99
CA LEU A 3 18.56 -16.12 -35.93
C LEU A 3 17.55 -16.53 -34.86
N LEU A 4 17.30 -17.84 -34.77
CA LEU A 4 16.49 -18.45 -33.72
C LEU A 4 17.19 -18.21 -32.37
N VAL A 5 16.77 -17.19 -31.63
CA VAL A 5 17.27 -16.95 -30.27
C VAL A 5 16.90 -18.18 -29.44
N PRO A 6 17.87 -18.91 -28.86
CA PRO A 6 17.57 -20.09 -28.06
C PRO A 6 16.71 -19.68 -26.87
N HIS A 7 15.58 -20.37 -26.70
CA HIS A 7 14.71 -20.20 -25.53
C HIS A 7 15.39 -20.84 -24.31
N VAL A 8 16.22 -20.06 -23.62
CA VAL A 8 16.80 -20.46 -22.34
C VAL A 8 15.74 -20.24 -21.25
N PRO A 9 15.34 -21.28 -20.49
CA PRO A 9 14.39 -21.10 -19.40
C PRO A 9 14.98 -20.21 -18.30
N PRO A 10 14.15 -19.46 -17.55
CA PRO A 10 14.62 -18.63 -16.47
C PRO A 10 15.43 -19.46 -15.43
N PRO A 11 16.57 -18.95 -14.95
CA PRO A 11 17.31 -19.51 -13.82
C PRO A 11 16.44 -19.74 -12.58
N GLN A 12 16.79 -20.76 -11.79
CA GLN A 12 16.02 -21.16 -10.60
C GLN A 12 15.88 -20.04 -9.54
N HIS A 13 16.91 -19.21 -9.34
CA HIS A 13 16.84 -18.11 -8.37
C HIS A 13 15.78 -17.07 -8.76
N MET A 14 15.63 -16.74 -10.04
CA MET A 14 14.58 -15.84 -10.52
C MET A 14 13.17 -16.42 -10.28
N LEU A 15 13.01 -17.73 -10.50
CA LEU A 15 11.73 -18.40 -10.21
C LEU A 15 11.40 -18.37 -8.72
N LEU A 16 12.41 -18.53 -7.87
CA LEU A 16 12.27 -18.45 -6.41
C LEU A 16 11.91 -17.04 -5.96
N GLU A 17 12.62 -16.01 -6.43
CA GLU A 17 12.35 -14.60 -6.14
C GLU A 17 10.95 -14.19 -6.58
N ALA A 18 10.53 -14.61 -7.78
CA ALA A 18 9.19 -14.36 -8.29
C ALA A 18 8.11 -15.01 -7.41
N ARG A 19 8.34 -16.25 -6.96
CA ARG A 19 7.44 -16.95 -6.04
C ARG A 19 7.36 -16.22 -4.69
N MET A 20 8.50 -15.90 -4.09
CA MET A 20 8.57 -15.16 -2.81
C MET A 20 7.87 -13.81 -2.90
N THR A 21 8.07 -13.08 -4.00
CA THR A 21 7.39 -11.80 -4.24
C THR A 21 5.88 -11.98 -4.35
N ALA A 22 5.43 -13.01 -5.08
CA ALA A 22 4.00 -13.30 -5.22
C ALA A 22 3.36 -13.68 -3.88
N GLU A 23 4.04 -14.49 -3.07
CA GLU A 23 3.63 -14.88 -1.73
C GLU A 23 3.56 -13.67 -0.79
N ALA A 24 4.57 -12.79 -0.80
CA ALA A 24 4.59 -11.57 0.01
C ALA A 24 3.44 -10.62 -0.38
N ARG A 25 3.22 -10.39 -1.67
CA ARG A 25 2.10 -9.56 -2.16
C ARG A 25 0.75 -10.14 -1.77
N LYS A 26 0.60 -11.46 -1.86
CA LYS A 26 -0.60 -12.18 -1.43
C LYS A 26 -0.82 -11.99 0.08
N ALA A 27 0.20 -12.21 0.89
CA ALA A 27 0.12 -12.05 2.34
C ALA A 27 -0.31 -10.64 2.75
N VAL A 28 0.25 -9.59 2.11
CA VAL A 28 -0.18 -8.20 2.33
C VAL A 28 -1.67 -8.02 2.06
N LEU A 29 -2.14 -8.48 0.89
CA LEU A 29 -3.54 -8.34 0.49
C LEU A 29 -4.50 -9.14 1.38
N GLU A 30 -4.05 -10.27 1.95
CA GLU A 30 -4.84 -11.10 2.86
C GLU A 30 -4.80 -10.60 4.32
N SER A 31 -3.78 -9.84 4.70
CA SER A 31 -3.54 -9.41 6.09
C SER A 31 -4.30 -8.16 6.55
N GLY A 32 -4.91 -7.43 5.61
CA GLY A 32 -5.56 -6.15 5.85
C GLY A 32 -6.77 -5.94 4.94
N GLU A 33 -7.55 -4.91 5.22
CA GLU A 33 -8.67 -4.54 4.37
C GLU A 33 -8.18 -3.78 3.14
N TRP A 34 -8.41 -4.34 1.95
CA TRP A 34 -8.02 -3.76 0.67
C TRP A 34 -9.23 -3.66 -0.25
N LEU A 35 -9.47 -2.46 -0.78
CA LEU A 35 -10.69 -2.14 -1.51
C LEU A 35 -10.37 -1.65 -2.91
N THR A 36 -11.17 -2.08 -3.88
CA THR A 36 -11.16 -1.50 -5.23
C THR A 36 -11.83 -0.12 -5.22
N ALA A 37 -11.55 0.70 -6.23
CA ALA A 37 -12.22 2.00 -6.38
C ALA A 37 -13.76 1.87 -6.49
N ALA A 38 -14.26 0.77 -7.08
CA ALA A 38 -15.69 0.49 -7.15
C ALA A 38 -16.29 0.26 -5.77
N GLN A 39 -15.65 -0.54 -4.92
CA GLN A 39 -16.10 -0.78 -3.54
C GLN A 39 -16.07 0.51 -2.72
N ILE A 40 -15.04 1.35 -2.87
CA ILE A 40 -14.98 2.66 -2.21
C ILE A 40 -16.14 3.55 -2.65
N ALA A 41 -16.41 3.63 -3.96
CA ALA A 41 -17.49 4.47 -4.48
C ALA A 41 -18.86 4.00 -3.97
N GLU A 42 -19.09 2.69 -3.91
CA GLU A 42 -20.30 2.09 -3.35
C GLU A 42 -20.48 2.45 -1.87
N MET A 43 -19.46 2.22 -1.04
CA MET A 43 -19.54 2.50 0.40
C MET A 43 -19.64 3.99 0.73
N ALA A 44 -18.98 4.84 -0.05
CA ALA A 44 -19.00 6.30 0.14
C ALA A 44 -20.22 6.98 -0.50
N GLY A 45 -21.05 6.24 -1.24
CA GLY A 45 -22.19 6.80 -1.98
C GLY A 45 -21.77 7.74 -3.12
N PHE A 46 -20.58 7.55 -3.71
CA PHE A 46 -20.14 8.31 -4.88
C PHE A 46 -20.83 7.82 -6.16
N SER A 47 -20.74 8.64 -7.22
CA SER A 47 -21.29 8.28 -8.53
C SER A 47 -20.67 6.98 -9.08
N THR A 48 -21.51 6.04 -9.46
CA THR A 48 -21.12 4.76 -10.09
C THR A 48 -20.76 4.88 -11.57
N ASN A 49 -20.98 6.04 -12.21
CA ASN A 49 -20.62 6.27 -13.62
C ASN A 49 -19.10 6.38 -13.83
N ASN A 50 -18.37 6.85 -12.83
CA ASN A 50 -16.90 6.85 -12.84
C ASN A 50 -16.37 6.62 -11.40
N PRO A 51 -16.47 5.38 -10.89
CA PRO A 51 -16.15 5.06 -9.51
C PRO A 51 -14.66 5.27 -9.20
N SER A 52 -13.82 5.30 -10.24
CA SER A 52 -12.38 5.51 -10.13
C SER A 52 -11.96 6.97 -9.93
N ALA A 53 -12.82 7.94 -10.29
CA ALA A 53 -12.43 9.35 -10.33
C ALA A 53 -11.96 9.87 -8.98
N GLN A 54 -12.75 9.62 -7.93
CA GLN A 54 -12.46 10.15 -6.59
C GLN A 54 -11.25 9.45 -5.94
N PRO A 55 -11.14 8.11 -5.89
CA PRO A 55 -9.94 7.44 -5.37
C PRO A 55 -8.67 7.77 -6.16
N ASN A 56 -8.74 7.88 -7.48
CA ASN A 56 -7.58 8.26 -8.30
C ASN A 56 -7.15 9.70 -8.05
N LYS A 57 -8.11 10.62 -7.83
CA LYS A 57 -7.78 11.99 -7.42
C LYS A 57 -7.06 11.99 -6.07
N TRP A 58 -7.59 11.28 -5.09
CA TRP A 58 -6.93 11.14 -3.77
C TRP A 58 -5.52 10.56 -3.87
N LYS A 59 -5.32 9.55 -4.72
CA LYS A 59 -4.00 8.97 -4.99
C LYS A 59 -3.05 10.00 -5.58
N LYS A 60 -3.50 10.77 -6.59
CA LYS A 60 -2.72 11.84 -7.21
C LYS A 60 -2.37 12.95 -6.22
N ASP A 61 -3.28 13.27 -5.30
CA ASP A 61 -3.09 14.28 -4.26
C ASP A 61 -2.21 13.77 -3.09
N GLY A 62 -1.74 12.51 -3.12
CA GLY A 62 -0.85 11.94 -2.11
C GLY A 62 -1.52 11.68 -0.76
N ILE A 63 -2.85 11.60 -0.72
CA ILE A 63 -3.60 11.39 0.53
C ILE A 63 -3.99 9.93 0.77
N ILE A 64 -3.86 9.08 -0.25
CA ILE A 64 -3.98 7.62 -0.19
C ILE A 64 -3.02 7.02 -1.23
N PHE A 65 -2.66 5.75 -1.07
CA PHE A 65 -1.88 5.00 -2.07
C PHE A 65 -2.69 3.78 -2.56
N ALA A 66 -2.22 3.11 -3.60
CA ALA A 66 -2.86 1.90 -4.09
C ALA A 66 -1.83 0.89 -4.58
N VAL A 67 -2.00 -0.39 -4.24
CA VAL A 67 -1.19 -1.47 -4.82
C VAL A 67 -1.87 -2.03 -6.06
N ARG A 68 -1.13 -2.10 -7.17
CA ARG A 68 -1.61 -2.73 -8.41
C ARG A 68 -1.41 -4.24 -8.33
N HIS A 69 -2.51 -4.99 -8.37
CA HIS A 69 -2.48 -6.46 -8.45
C HIS A 69 -3.40 -6.95 -9.58
N ARG A 70 -2.86 -7.74 -10.52
CA ARG A 70 -3.59 -8.30 -11.67
C ARG A 70 -4.42 -7.26 -12.46
N GLY A 71 -3.86 -6.08 -12.66
CA GLY A 71 -4.53 -5.00 -13.40
C GLY A 71 -5.48 -4.12 -12.58
N ILE A 72 -5.72 -4.45 -11.31
CA ILE A 72 -6.66 -3.76 -10.42
C ILE A 72 -5.87 -2.99 -9.36
N ASP A 73 -6.24 -1.71 -9.14
CA ASP A 73 -5.74 -0.91 -8.01
C ASP A 73 -6.53 -1.26 -6.74
N TYR A 74 -5.81 -1.64 -5.69
CA TYR A 74 -6.34 -1.88 -4.36
C TYR A 74 -5.86 -0.81 -3.39
N PHE A 75 -6.80 -0.15 -2.73
CA PHE A 75 -6.59 0.93 -1.78
C PHE A 75 -6.70 0.40 -0.33
N PRO A 76 -5.96 0.96 0.63
CA PRO A 76 -6.03 0.54 2.03
C PRO A 76 -7.36 0.92 2.67
N GLY A 77 -8.27 -0.04 2.82
CA GLY A 77 -9.58 0.16 3.46
C GLY A 77 -9.49 0.47 4.94
N TYR A 78 -8.49 -0.10 5.62
CA TYR A 78 -8.16 0.21 7.03
C TYR A 78 -7.81 1.70 7.26
N ALA A 79 -7.53 2.45 6.20
CA ALA A 79 -7.21 3.86 6.25
C ALA A 79 -8.35 4.78 5.75
N LEU A 80 -9.54 4.23 5.54
CA LEU A 80 -10.76 4.99 5.25
C LEU A 80 -11.60 5.11 6.51
N ASP A 81 -12.15 6.29 6.77
CA ASP A 81 -12.95 6.56 7.97
C ASP A 81 -14.47 6.50 7.64
N PRO A 82 -15.21 5.49 8.13
CA PRO A 82 -16.65 5.39 7.92
C PRO A 82 -17.42 6.60 8.45
N LYS A 83 -16.91 7.29 9.49
CA LYS A 83 -17.57 8.47 10.10
C LYS A 83 -17.50 9.70 9.21
N THR A 84 -16.63 9.71 8.21
CA THR A 84 -16.46 10.84 7.27
C THR A 84 -16.84 10.46 5.84
N GLY A 85 -17.64 9.40 5.69
CA GLY A 85 -18.08 8.89 4.38
C GLY A 85 -16.95 8.18 3.64
N TYR A 86 -16.20 7.33 4.35
CA TYR A 86 -15.07 6.56 3.83
C TYR A 86 -14.00 7.42 3.14
N ARG A 87 -13.71 8.60 3.72
CA ARG A 87 -12.60 9.43 3.26
C ARG A 87 -11.27 8.94 3.86
N PRO A 88 -10.13 9.13 3.16
CA PRO A 88 -8.83 8.77 3.70
C PRO A 88 -8.49 9.50 5.01
N LEU A 89 -7.91 8.79 5.96
CA LEU A 89 -7.43 9.36 7.21
C LEU A 89 -6.34 10.41 6.96
N LYS A 90 -6.42 11.55 7.65
CA LYS A 90 -5.35 12.57 7.62
C LYS A 90 -3.98 12.00 8.07
N ALA A 91 -4.01 11.02 8.97
CA ALA A 91 -2.82 10.32 9.43
C ALA A 91 -2.12 9.55 8.31
N LEU A 92 -2.88 8.92 7.40
CA LEU A 92 -2.31 8.25 6.23
C LEU A 92 -1.56 9.26 5.36
N ALA A 93 -2.19 10.38 5.02
CA ALA A 93 -1.57 11.43 4.22
C ALA A 93 -0.28 11.97 4.89
N ALA A 94 -0.27 12.10 6.22
CA ALA A 94 0.93 12.49 6.96
C ALA A 94 2.06 11.47 6.81
N VAL A 95 1.77 10.16 6.96
CA VAL A 95 2.77 9.10 6.75
C VAL A 95 3.30 9.09 5.32
N LEU A 96 2.43 9.20 4.32
CA LEU A 96 2.84 9.26 2.91
C LEU A 96 3.75 10.47 2.64
N LYS A 97 3.44 11.62 3.25
CA LYS A 97 4.28 12.81 3.19
C LYS A 97 5.64 12.62 3.86
N VAL A 98 5.71 11.87 4.97
CA VAL A 98 6.99 11.54 5.62
C VAL A 98 7.86 10.73 4.67
N PHE A 99 7.34 9.68 4.04
CA PHE A 99 8.12 8.89 3.08
C PHE A 99 8.46 9.67 1.82
N ASN A 100 7.60 10.59 1.37
CA ASN A 100 7.88 11.51 0.26
C ASN A 100 8.43 10.79 -1.01
N GLY A 101 7.86 9.63 -1.34
CA GLY A 101 8.29 8.82 -2.49
C GLY A 101 9.55 7.98 -2.29
N SER A 102 10.12 7.92 -1.08
CA SER A 102 11.25 7.04 -0.77
C SER A 102 10.89 5.55 -0.76
N LYS A 103 9.59 5.22 -0.76
CA LYS A 103 9.04 3.87 -0.90
C LYS A 103 8.00 3.88 -2.01
N ASP A 104 7.98 2.83 -2.82
CA ASP A 104 6.92 2.59 -3.79
C ASP A 104 5.65 2.05 -3.11
N ASP A 105 4.57 1.90 -3.88
CA ASP A 105 3.26 1.48 -3.34
C ASP A 105 3.34 0.13 -2.61
N TRP A 106 4.12 -0.82 -3.13
CA TRP A 106 4.32 -2.12 -2.48
C TRP A 106 5.20 -2.01 -1.24
N GLY A 107 6.27 -1.20 -1.26
CA GLY A 107 7.09 -0.90 -0.10
C GLY A 107 6.28 -0.27 1.05
N LEU A 108 5.35 0.65 0.73
CA LEU A 108 4.40 1.19 1.70
C LEU A 108 3.50 0.09 2.26
N ALA A 109 2.94 -0.75 1.39
CA ALA A 109 2.07 -1.85 1.81
C ALA A 109 2.78 -2.84 2.74
N TYR A 110 4.03 -3.21 2.43
CA TYR A 110 4.85 -4.05 3.30
C TYR A 110 5.10 -3.38 4.65
N TRP A 111 5.45 -2.09 4.65
CA TRP A 111 5.71 -1.37 5.90
C TRP A 111 4.47 -1.31 6.79
N PHE A 112 3.30 -1.02 6.23
CA PHE A 112 2.04 -0.99 6.97
C PHE A 112 1.60 -2.36 7.50
N ALA A 113 1.93 -3.44 6.79
CA ALA A 113 1.56 -4.81 7.13
C ALA A 113 2.59 -5.56 7.99
N SER A 114 3.79 -5.00 8.21
CA SER A 114 4.86 -5.65 8.97
C SER A 114 4.87 -5.21 10.43
N ASP A 115 5.35 -6.09 11.29
CA ASP A 115 5.64 -5.75 12.69
C ASP A 115 6.67 -4.64 12.74
N ASN A 116 6.35 -3.57 13.46
CA ASN A 116 7.21 -2.40 13.55
C ASN A 116 7.80 -2.28 14.96
N SER A 117 9.13 -2.27 15.06
CA SER A 117 9.87 -2.23 16.33
C SER A 117 9.58 -0.96 17.14
N PHE A 118 9.48 0.19 16.47
CA PHE A 118 9.10 1.47 17.08
C PHE A 118 7.68 1.42 17.67
N LEU A 119 6.80 0.60 17.08
CA LEU A 119 5.44 0.35 17.54
C LEU A 119 5.31 -0.86 18.47
N SER A 120 6.43 -1.28 19.10
CA SER A 120 6.46 -2.41 20.04
C SER A 120 6.02 -3.74 19.41
N GLY A 121 6.37 -3.94 18.14
CA GLY A 121 6.02 -5.15 17.37
C GLY A 121 4.61 -5.14 16.79
N LYS A 122 3.85 -4.05 16.93
CA LYS A 122 2.53 -3.92 16.29
C LYS A 122 2.67 -3.41 14.86
N ARG A 123 1.72 -3.78 14.00
CA ARG A 123 1.68 -3.31 12.61
C ARG A 123 1.17 -1.87 12.54
N PRO A 124 1.76 -1.00 11.71
CA PRO A 124 1.27 0.37 11.52
C PRO A 124 -0.20 0.44 11.08
N GLN A 125 -0.67 -0.50 10.25
CA GLN A 125 -2.07 -0.51 9.78
C GLN A 125 -3.07 -0.72 10.93
N ASP A 126 -2.73 -1.52 11.94
CA ASP A 126 -3.61 -1.81 13.08
C ASP A 126 -3.71 -0.61 14.04
N LEU A 127 -2.72 0.27 14.02
CA LEU A 127 -2.62 1.42 14.92
C LEU A 127 -2.99 2.75 14.27
N LEU A 128 -3.23 2.77 12.96
CA LEU A 128 -3.40 4.01 12.19
C LEU A 128 -4.60 4.84 12.67
N VAL A 129 -5.68 4.18 13.08
CA VAL A 129 -6.90 4.84 13.58
C VAL A 129 -6.72 5.32 15.02
N GLU A 130 -6.31 4.42 15.93
CA GLU A 130 -6.33 4.68 17.37
C GLU A 130 -5.09 5.40 17.89
N GLN A 131 -3.94 5.19 17.24
CA GLN A 131 -2.62 5.67 17.68
C GLN A 131 -1.85 6.32 16.53
N SER A 132 -2.56 7.08 15.69
CA SER A 132 -2.05 7.76 14.49
C SER A 132 -0.72 8.49 14.70
N GLN A 133 -0.56 9.23 15.80
CA GLN A 133 0.67 9.99 16.07
C GLN A 133 1.89 9.09 16.27
N ARG A 134 1.70 7.90 16.87
CA ARG A 134 2.79 6.92 17.00
C ARG A 134 3.17 6.34 15.64
N VAL A 135 2.18 6.09 14.78
CA VAL A 135 2.42 5.59 13.42
C VAL A 135 3.19 6.61 12.58
N ILE A 136 2.85 7.90 12.69
CA ILE A 136 3.61 8.97 12.02
C ILE A 136 5.06 9.03 12.52
N ALA A 137 5.27 8.96 13.84
CA ALA A 137 6.61 8.93 14.42
C ALA A 137 7.41 7.69 13.98
N ALA A 138 6.78 6.53 13.87
CA ALA A 138 7.42 5.32 13.33
C ALA A 138 7.85 5.48 11.86
N ALA A 139 7.07 6.21 11.06
CA ALA A 139 7.46 6.52 9.67
C ALA A 139 8.65 7.48 9.62
N GLU A 140 8.74 8.44 10.55
CA GLU A 140 9.88 9.34 10.65
C GLU A 140 11.16 8.61 11.06
N ASP A 141 11.06 7.72 12.04
CA ASP A 141 12.13 6.84 12.51
C ASP A 141 12.68 5.95 11.37
N GLU A 142 11.78 5.27 10.64
CA GLU A 142 12.14 4.47 9.46
C GLU A 142 12.92 5.29 8.42
N ARG A 143 12.47 6.52 8.14
CA ARG A 143 13.14 7.42 7.17
C ARG A 143 14.55 7.81 7.62
N GLN A 144 14.72 8.08 8.92
CA GLN A 144 16.03 8.40 9.50
C GLN A 144 16.95 7.18 9.46
N GLY A 145 16.43 5.99 9.80
CA GLY A 145 17.17 4.73 9.73
C GLY A 145 17.70 4.42 8.32
N VAL A 146 16.92 4.66 7.28
CA VAL A 146 17.37 4.49 5.87
C VAL A 146 18.51 5.45 5.50
N THR A 147 18.59 6.62 6.14
CA THR A 147 19.62 7.63 5.83
C THR A 147 20.97 7.32 6.51
N HIS A 148 20.99 6.42 7.49
CA HIS A 148 22.17 6.09 8.30
C HIS A 148 22.74 4.68 8.05
N GLY A 149 22.25 3.97 7.02
CA GLY A 149 22.67 2.62 6.64
C GLY A 149 23.54 2.55 5.39
#